data_AF-L8JWE3-F1
#
_entry.id   AF-L8JWE3-F1
#
_cell.length_a   1.000
_cell.length_b   1.000
_cell.length_c   1.000
_cell.angle_alpha   90.00
_cell.angle_beta   90.00
_cell.angle_gamma   90.00
#
_symmetry.space_group_name_H-M   'P 1'
#
loop_
_entity.id
_entity.type
_entity.pdbx_description
1 polymer ?
#
loop_
_entity_poly.entity_id
_entity_poly.type
_entity_poly.pdbx_seq_one_letter_code
_entity_poly.pdbx_strand_id
1 'polypeptide(L)'
;MNLLFPIASLGVINGFIVSLYLLFRKQKSIADIYFAGLVIAFCIRIGKSVLAYYSTKADPLILQIGLSACIFIGPFFFLYLKSLKEDNTKFPKADIYLLSALAIIIAGIGLVFPYSQFPAYWNPEIVQFIYAVWMIFTVLGIIKVRQILGWEFLTPWKLTGDRRYLALTVISVMLITFTYQLALFVASFTYIWGAFIFSISFYILVFRALGHKNIAAKSVSKKIEEGPEILKQLNDLMNKEKLFKDKNLKLDDLANKMNLTRHVLSQVLNETEALGFANYIKKLRVEEAKMLMLTNSHMSLEGIGYEAGFGSKSGFFETFKNIESCTPAQYKKKILPKIGPD
;
A
#
# COMPACT_ATOMS: atom_id res chain seq x y z
N MET A 1 -0.19 -34.20 13.41
CA MET A 1 0.82 -33.55 12.54
C MET A 1 0.39 -32.09 12.37
N ASN A 2 1.10 -31.14 12.99
CA ASN A 2 0.72 -29.72 12.94
C ASN A 2 0.87 -29.17 11.51
N LEU A 3 -0.24 -28.89 10.83
CA LEU A 3 -0.29 -28.30 9.47
C LEU A 3 0.44 -26.95 9.35
N LEU A 4 0.76 -26.30 10.47
CA LEU A 4 1.41 -25.00 10.53
C LEU A 4 2.86 -25.01 10.03
N PHE A 5 3.61 -26.08 10.30
CA PHE A 5 5.02 -26.15 9.90
C PHE A 5 5.22 -26.31 8.38
N PRO A 6 4.45 -27.16 7.68
CA PRO A 6 4.47 -27.19 6.22
C PRO A 6 4.14 -25.84 5.57
N ILE A 7 3.15 -25.11 6.12
CA ILE A 7 2.77 -23.77 5.63
C ILE A 7 3.91 -22.76 5.85
N ALA A 8 4.54 -22.80 7.03
CA ALA A 8 5.69 -21.95 7.34
C ALA A 8 6.90 -22.26 6.43
N SER A 9 7.16 -23.53 6.13
CA SER A 9 8.20 -23.95 5.18
C SER A 9 7.97 -23.34 3.78
N LEU A 10 6.73 -23.40 3.29
CA LEU A 10 6.37 -22.78 2.01
C LEU A 10 6.56 -21.26 2.03
N GLY A 11 6.17 -20.61 3.14
CA GLY A 11 6.41 -19.17 3.34
C GLY A 11 7.89 -18.80 3.29
N VAL A 12 8.76 -19.58 3.94
CA VAL A 12 10.22 -19.36 3.94
C VAL A 12 10.80 -19.51 2.53
N ILE A 13 10.44 -20.59 1.81
CA ILE A 13 10.93 -20.86 0.44
C ILE A 13 10.49 -19.74 -0.51
N ASN A 14 9.19 -19.43 -0.53
CA ASN A 14 8.65 -18.37 -1.36
C ASN A 14 9.27 -17.02 -1.04
N GLY A 15 9.56 -16.75 0.24
CA GLY A 15 10.16 -15.49 0.66
C GLY A 15 11.60 -15.33 0.20
N PHE A 16 12.35 -16.44 0.18
CA PHE A 16 13.67 -16.44 -0.40
C PHE A 16 13.61 -16.17 -1.91
N ILE A 17 12.72 -16.85 -2.65
CA ILE A 17 12.52 -16.65 -4.09
C ILE A 17 12.17 -15.20 -4.41
N VAL A 18 11.21 -14.61 -3.69
CA VAL A 18 10.77 -13.22 -3.91
C VAL A 18 11.88 -12.24 -3.57
N SER A 19 12.64 -12.48 -2.51
CA SER A 19 13.78 -11.63 -2.15
C SER A 19 14.86 -11.66 -3.23
N LEU A 20 15.21 -12.85 -3.75
CA LEU A 20 16.14 -12.98 -4.86
C LEU A 20 15.61 -12.27 -6.11
N TYR A 21 14.33 -12.45 -6.45
CA TYR A 21 13.71 -11.74 -7.57
C TYR A 21 13.85 -10.22 -7.44
N LEU A 22 13.59 -9.65 -6.25
CA LEU A 22 13.74 -8.22 -6.00
C LEU A 22 15.19 -7.73 -6.10
N LEU A 23 16.16 -8.54 -5.67
CA LEU A 23 17.59 -8.21 -5.75
C LEU A 23 18.13 -8.29 -7.19
N PHE A 24 17.60 -9.20 -8.02
CA PHE A 24 18.12 -9.46 -9.36
C PHE A 24 17.31 -8.82 -10.50
N ARG A 25 16.13 -8.25 -10.25
CA ARG A 25 15.38 -7.54 -11.31
C ARG A 25 16.15 -6.33 -11.85
N LYS A 26 15.95 -6.05 -13.15
CA LYS A 26 16.65 -4.98 -13.89
C LYS A 26 16.34 -3.58 -13.35
N GLN A 27 15.08 -3.30 -13.02
CA GLN A 27 14.62 -2.02 -12.48
C GLN A 27 14.27 -2.17 -10.99
N LYS A 28 15.30 -2.26 -10.14
CA LYS A 28 15.12 -2.28 -8.68
C LYS A 28 15.37 -0.90 -8.09
N SER A 29 14.48 -0.48 -7.20
CA SER A 29 14.69 0.67 -6.32
C SER A 29 15.49 0.27 -5.08
N ILE A 30 16.04 1.25 -4.37
CA ILE A 30 16.67 1.00 -3.06
C ILE A 30 15.66 0.42 -2.06
N ALA A 31 14.41 0.86 -2.12
CA ALA A 31 13.33 0.32 -1.30
C ALA A 31 13.13 -1.19 -1.53
N ASP A 32 13.28 -1.67 -2.76
CA ASP A 32 13.19 -3.10 -3.06
C ASP A 32 14.31 -3.90 -2.41
N ILE A 33 15.50 -3.32 -2.33
CA ILE A 33 16.65 -3.98 -1.71
C ILE A 33 16.48 -4.04 -0.20
N TYR A 34 16.04 -2.96 0.44
CA TYR A 34 15.73 -2.98 1.88
C TYR A 34 14.56 -3.90 2.21
N PHE A 35 13.53 -3.93 1.35
CA PHE A 35 12.41 -4.85 1.51
C PHE A 35 12.85 -6.31 1.34
N ALA A 36 13.72 -6.61 0.37
CA ALA A 36 14.31 -7.95 0.24
C ALA A 36 15.13 -8.33 1.48
N GLY A 37 15.93 -7.41 2.02
CA GLY A 37 16.67 -7.62 3.28
C GLY A 37 15.74 -7.94 4.46
N LEU A 38 14.62 -7.22 4.58
CA LEU A 38 13.59 -7.48 5.58
C LEU A 38 13.01 -8.90 5.45
N VAL A 39 12.62 -9.29 4.23
CA VAL A 39 12.04 -10.61 3.96
C VAL A 39 13.06 -11.71 4.23
N ILE A 40 14.33 -11.54 3.83
CA ILE A 40 15.41 -12.49 4.12
C ILE A 40 15.59 -12.65 5.63
N ALA A 41 15.63 -11.56 6.39
CA ALA A 41 15.80 -11.63 7.85
C ALA A 41 14.67 -12.43 8.51
N PHE A 42 13.42 -12.23 8.08
CA PHE A 42 12.30 -13.07 8.54
C PHE A 42 12.42 -14.53 8.10
N CYS A 43 12.79 -14.79 6.84
CA CYS A 43 13.00 -16.15 6.32
C CYS A 43 14.07 -16.90 7.13
N ILE A 44 15.18 -16.26 7.49
CA ILE A 44 16.22 -16.89 8.31
C ILE A 44 15.67 -17.19 9.71
N ARG A 45 14.98 -16.23 10.34
CA ARG A 45 14.42 -16.43 11.68
C ARG A 45 13.40 -17.56 11.75
N ILE A 46 12.56 -17.67 10.73
CA ILE A 46 11.47 -18.65 10.69
C ILE A 46 11.98 -19.98 10.16
N GLY A 47 12.87 -19.96 9.18
CA GLY A 47 13.61 -21.13 8.69
C GLY A 47 14.33 -21.85 9.82
N LYS A 48 15.00 -21.11 10.73
CA LYS A 48 15.56 -21.68 11.97
C LYS A 48 14.51 -22.44 12.78
N SER A 49 13.35 -21.84 13.01
CA SER A 49 12.26 -22.46 13.78
C SER A 49 11.69 -23.70 13.07
N VAL A 50 11.50 -23.62 11.76
CA VAL A 50 11.05 -24.76 10.95
C VAL A 50 12.05 -25.91 11.01
N LEU A 51 13.33 -25.64 10.77
CA LEU A 51 14.40 -26.65 10.81
C LEU A 51 14.50 -27.29 12.20
N ALA A 52 14.49 -26.48 13.25
CA ALA A 52 14.58 -26.97 14.62
C ALA A 52 13.37 -27.84 15.04
N TYR A 53 12.20 -27.67 14.41
CA TYR A 53 11.04 -28.52 14.63
C TYR A 53 11.14 -29.88 13.93
N TYR A 54 11.67 -29.90 12.69
CA TYR A 54 11.82 -31.14 11.92
C TYR A 54 13.08 -31.93 12.29
N SER A 55 14.11 -31.28 12.82
CA SER A 55 15.31 -31.95 13.32
C SER A 55 15.13 -32.43 14.75
N THR A 56 15.47 -33.68 15.05
CA THR A 56 15.51 -34.21 16.42
C THR A 56 16.54 -33.49 17.31
N LYS A 57 17.57 -32.88 16.70
CA LYS A 57 18.55 -32.02 17.37
C LYS A 57 18.95 -30.90 16.41
N ALA A 58 18.54 -29.67 16.71
CA ALA A 58 18.91 -28.52 15.88
C ALA A 58 20.40 -28.22 16.06
N ASP A 59 21.12 -28.01 14.96
CA ASP A 59 22.51 -27.57 14.98
C ASP A 59 22.62 -26.22 15.74
N PRO A 60 23.47 -26.11 16.78
CA PRO A 60 23.71 -24.86 17.50
C PRO A 60 24.06 -23.67 16.60
N LEU A 61 24.75 -23.92 15.48
CA LEU A 61 25.09 -22.87 14.51
C LEU A 61 23.86 -22.34 13.79
N ILE A 62 22.92 -23.22 13.40
CA ILE A 62 21.65 -22.81 12.79
C ILE A 62 20.85 -21.98 13.80
N LEU A 63 20.86 -22.38 15.07
CA LEU A 63 20.20 -21.63 16.14
C LEU A 63 20.78 -20.23 16.31
N GLN A 64 22.11 -20.13 16.37
CA GLN A 64 22.86 -18.88 16.44
C GLN A 64 22.57 -17.95 15.27
N ILE A 65 22.68 -18.45 14.04
CA ILE A 65 22.47 -17.66 12.82
C ILE A 65 21.05 -17.09 12.81
N GLY A 66 20.04 -17.91 13.09
CA GLY A 66 18.67 -17.42 13.02
C GLY A 66 18.22 -16.56 14.19
N LEU A 67 18.88 -16.61 15.35
CA LEU A 67 18.70 -15.61 16.40
C LEU A 67 19.40 -14.29 16.04
N SER A 68 20.63 -14.38 15.52
CA SER A 68 21.43 -13.22 15.09
C SER A 68 20.74 -12.41 13.99
N ALA A 69 20.12 -13.08 13.01
CA ALA A 69 19.43 -12.43 11.90
C ALA A 69 18.27 -11.51 12.35
N CYS A 70 17.68 -11.72 13.53
CA CYS A 70 16.61 -10.86 14.05
C CYS A 70 17.03 -9.41 14.22
N ILE A 71 18.32 -9.13 14.47
CA ILE A 71 18.80 -7.77 14.70
C ILE A 71 18.58 -6.86 13.49
N PHE A 72 18.45 -7.45 12.30
CA PHE A 72 18.27 -6.74 11.05
C PHE A 72 16.81 -6.49 10.67
N ILE A 73 15.85 -7.17 11.29
CA ILE A 73 14.42 -7.05 10.91
C ILE A 73 13.94 -5.61 11.09
N GLY A 74 14.15 -5.02 12.26
CA GLY A 74 13.79 -3.63 12.53
C GLY A 74 14.50 -2.64 11.59
N PRO A 75 15.85 -2.64 11.53
CA PRO A 75 16.61 -1.75 10.65
C PRO A 75 16.19 -1.83 9.18
N PHE A 76 16.05 -3.01 8.60
CA PHE A 76 15.60 -3.14 7.20
C PHE A 76 14.19 -2.60 7.02
N PHE A 77 13.27 -2.83 7.97
CA PHE A 77 11.93 -2.28 7.93
C PHE A 77 11.94 -0.74 7.96
N PHE A 78 12.71 -0.15 8.87
CA PHE A 78 12.87 1.30 8.96
C PHE A 78 13.47 1.90 7.68
N LEU A 79 14.57 1.33 7.18
CA LEU A 79 15.26 1.80 5.98
C LEU A 79 14.38 1.67 4.74
N TYR A 80 13.62 0.58 4.64
CA TYR A 80 12.60 0.40 3.62
C TYR A 80 11.61 1.56 3.63
N LEU A 81 10.98 1.86 4.77
CA LEU A 81 10.02 2.97 4.87
C LEU A 81 10.64 4.35 4.62
N LYS A 82 11.89 4.56 5.08
CA LYS A 82 12.67 5.78 4.80
C LYS A 82 12.87 5.98 3.29
N SER A 83 13.27 4.92 2.59
CA SER A 83 13.55 4.96 1.15
C SER A 83 12.30 5.16 0.27
N LEU A 84 11.08 5.00 0.80
CA LEU A 84 9.85 5.27 0.05
C LEU A 84 9.63 6.77 -0.24
N LYS A 85 10.26 7.67 0.53
CA LYS A 85 10.19 9.13 0.32
C LYS A 85 11.43 9.71 -0.36
N GLU A 86 12.54 8.99 -0.32
CA GLU A 86 13.82 9.49 -0.81
C GLU A 86 14.08 8.93 -2.22
N ASP A 87 14.14 9.80 -3.22
CA ASP A 87 14.52 9.44 -4.60
C ASP A 87 16.04 9.23 -4.73
N ASN A 88 16.59 8.40 -3.85
CA ASN A 88 18.00 8.05 -3.87
C ASN A 88 18.26 7.05 -5.00
N THR A 89 19.13 7.43 -5.93
CA THR A 89 19.64 6.53 -6.98
C THR A 89 20.80 5.66 -6.50
N LYS A 90 21.40 6.00 -5.34
CA LYS A 90 22.54 5.30 -4.72
C LYS A 90 22.31 5.08 -3.22
N PHE A 91 22.92 4.03 -2.68
CA PHE A 91 22.85 3.72 -1.25
C PHE A 91 23.42 4.86 -0.39
N PRO A 92 22.64 5.39 0.57
CA PRO A 92 23.16 6.33 1.54
C PRO A 92 24.27 5.69 2.40
N LYS A 93 25.40 6.37 2.57
CA LYS A 93 26.52 5.87 3.38
C LYS A 93 26.11 5.55 4.82
N ALA A 94 25.21 6.36 5.39
CA ALA A 94 24.69 6.15 6.74
C ALA A 94 23.96 4.81 6.89
N ASP A 95 23.23 4.38 5.86
CA ASP A 95 22.49 3.12 5.88
C ASP A 95 23.46 1.93 5.84
N ILE A 96 24.54 2.04 5.04
CA ILE A 96 25.62 1.04 5.00
C ILE A 96 26.31 0.96 6.37
N TYR A 97 26.72 2.09 6.94
CA TYR A 97 27.38 2.11 8.25
C TYR A 97 26.50 1.50 9.35
N LEU A 98 25.20 1.79 9.36
CA LEU A 98 24.27 1.18 10.31
C LEU A 98 24.24 -0.34 10.19
N LEU A 99 24.01 -0.85 8.98
CA LEU A 99 23.90 -2.30 8.75
C LEU A 99 25.23 -3.02 8.99
N SER A 100 26.35 -2.43 8.56
CA SER A 100 27.69 -2.98 8.81
C SER A 100 28.05 -2.98 10.28
N ALA A 101 27.72 -1.91 11.04
CA ALA A 101 27.97 -1.87 12.47
C ALA A 101 27.18 -2.96 13.21
N LEU A 102 25.89 -3.13 12.90
CA LEU A 102 25.07 -4.19 13.49
C LEU A 102 25.61 -5.59 13.13
N ALA A 103 26.07 -5.79 11.90
CA ALA A 103 26.70 -7.04 11.47
C ALA A 103 27.99 -7.35 12.23
N ILE A 104 28.86 -6.36 12.41
CA ILE A 104 30.11 -6.51 13.16
C ILE A 104 29.80 -6.80 14.63
N ILE A 105 28.85 -6.09 15.24
CA ILE A 105 28.46 -6.29 16.64
C ILE A 105 27.93 -7.72 16.84
N ILE A 106 26.96 -8.16 16.03
CA ILE A 106 26.36 -9.49 16.22
C ILE A 106 27.32 -10.63 15.87
N ALA A 107 28.20 -10.43 14.89
CA ALA A 107 29.27 -11.38 14.59
C ALA A 107 30.28 -11.47 15.74
N GLY A 108 30.69 -10.33 16.31
CA GLY A 108 31.56 -10.28 17.47
C GLY A 108 30.95 -11.00 18.68
N ILE A 109 29.68 -10.73 18.99
CA ILE A 109 28.94 -11.46 20.03
C ILE A 109 28.92 -12.95 19.75
N GLY A 110 28.63 -13.36 18.51
CA GLY A 110 28.58 -14.76 18.11
C GLY A 110 29.93 -15.50 18.15
N LEU A 111 31.05 -14.78 18.02
CA LEU A 111 32.40 -15.34 18.13
C LEU A 111 32.87 -15.44 19.58
N VAL A 112 32.57 -14.43 20.41
CA VAL A 112 32.96 -14.40 21.83
C VAL A 112 32.05 -15.29 22.67
N PHE A 113 30.75 -15.31 22.37
CA PHE A 113 29.72 -16.08 23.05
C PHE A 113 29.00 -17.03 22.08
N PRO A 114 29.69 -18.02 21.48
CA PRO A 114 29.05 -18.96 20.57
C PRO A 114 27.93 -19.74 21.26
N TYR A 115 26.81 -19.92 20.56
CA TYR A 115 25.61 -20.58 21.09
C TYR A 115 25.87 -22.02 21.53
N SER A 116 26.80 -22.71 20.87
CA SER A 116 27.18 -24.08 21.22
C SER A 116 27.79 -24.21 22.62
N GLN A 117 28.48 -23.17 23.09
CA GLN A 117 29.16 -23.16 24.39
C GLN A 117 28.39 -22.36 25.45
N PHE A 118 27.70 -21.29 25.05
CA PHE A 118 27.06 -20.33 25.95
C PHE A 118 25.53 -20.20 25.75
N PRO A 119 24.75 -21.28 25.56
CA PRO A 119 23.31 -21.16 25.26
C PRO A 119 22.52 -20.46 26.39
N ALA A 120 23.01 -20.53 27.62
CA ALA A 120 22.42 -19.88 28.79
C ALA A 120 22.40 -18.34 28.70
N TYR A 121 23.37 -17.73 28.00
CA TYR A 121 23.45 -16.27 27.83
C TYR A 121 22.62 -15.76 26.64
N TRP A 122 22.28 -16.64 25.70
CA TRP A 122 21.62 -16.23 24.46
C TRP A 122 20.20 -15.72 24.68
N ASN A 123 19.35 -16.47 25.38
CA ASN A 123 17.96 -16.04 25.59
C ASN A 123 17.81 -14.84 26.54
N PRO A 124 18.42 -14.82 27.74
CA PRO A 124 18.19 -13.73 28.69
C PRO A 124 18.90 -12.43 28.30
N GLU A 125 20.10 -12.48 27.72
CA GLU A 125 20.87 -11.26 27.47
C GLU A 125 20.86 -10.90 25.98
N ILE A 126 21.39 -11.80 25.14
CA ILE A 126 21.66 -11.49 23.73
C ILE A 126 20.36 -11.29 22.93
N VAL A 127 19.38 -12.18 23.11
CA VAL A 127 18.08 -12.11 22.41
C VAL A 127 17.27 -10.91 22.88
N GLN A 128 17.32 -10.56 24.17
CA GLN A 128 16.67 -9.34 24.67
C GLN A 128 17.28 -8.09 24.03
N PHE A 129 18.61 -8.01 23.94
CA PHE A 129 19.29 -6.93 23.22
C PHE A 129 18.87 -6.88 21.74
N ILE A 130 18.87 -8.02 21.04
CA ILE A 130 18.46 -8.10 19.64
C ILE A 130 17.01 -7.64 19.46
N TYR A 131 16.09 -8.07 20.33
CA TYR A 131 14.69 -7.71 20.26
C TYR A 131 14.45 -6.24 20.64
N ALA A 132 15.25 -5.67 21.55
CA ALA A 132 15.23 -4.24 21.83
C ALA A 132 15.62 -3.41 20.60
N VAL A 133 16.71 -3.78 19.90
CA VAL A 133 17.12 -3.13 18.64
C VAL A 133 16.02 -3.25 17.60
N TRP A 134 15.46 -4.45 17.41
CA TRP A 134 14.34 -4.66 16.50
C TRP A 134 13.16 -3.75 16.86
N MET A 135 12.71 -3.74 18.12
CA MET A 135 11.57 -2.94 18.58
C MET A 135 11.79 -1.44 18.36
N ILE A 136 12.98 -0.91 18.69
CA ILE A 136 13.32 0.50 18.49
C ILE A 136 13.16 0.88 17.01
N PHE A 137 13.75 0.11 16.10
CA PHE A 137 13.63 0.41 14.67
C PHE A 137 12.22 0.16 14.11
N THR A 138 11.46 -0.78 14.67
CA THR A 138 10.04 -0.93 14.34
C THR A 138 9.27 0.34 14.70
N VAL A 139 9.49 0.91 15.89
CA VAL A 139 8.87 2.18 16.31
C VAL A 139 9.28 3.33 15.40
N LEU A 140 10.57 3.45 15.07
CA LEU A 140 11.04 4.45 14.10
C LEU A 140 10.38 4.27 12.72
N GLY A 141 10.18 3.02 12.29
CA GLY A 141 9.43 2.69 11.08
C GLY A 141 7.97 3.15 11.16
N ILE A 142 7.29 2.92 12.28
CA ILE A 142 5.91 3.39 12.50
C ILE A 142 5.84 4.92 12.40
N ILE A 143 6.80 5.63 12.99
CA ILE A 143 6.90 7.10 12.87
C ILE A 143 7.03 7.50 11.39
N LYS A 144 7.86 6.79 10.62
CA LYS A 144 8.02 7.04 9.17
C LYS A 144 6.74 6.76 8.38
N VAL A 145 6.04 5.65 8.61
CA VAL A 145 4.78 5.40 7.89
C VAL A 145 3.71 6.42 8.26
N ARG A 146 3.66 6.86 9.54
CA ARG A 146 2.74 7.91 9.96
C ARG A 146 3.00 9.22 9.21
N GLN A 147 4.26 9.52 8.87
CA GLN A 147 4.60 10.66 8.01
C GLN A 147 4.19 10.47 6.53
N ILE A 148 3.90 9.24 6.08
CA ILE A 148 3.49 8.91 4.70
C ILE A 148 1.97 8.81 4.57
N LEU A 149 1.32 8.11 5.51
CA LEU A 149 -0.11 7.74 5.44
C LEU A 149 -0.96 8.37 6.57
N GLY A 150 -0.39 9.21 7.44
CA GLY A 150 -1.09 9.69 8.63
C GLY A 150 -1.45 8.54 9.57
N TRP A 151 -2.58 8.64 10.26
CA TRP A 151 -3.13 7.53 11.07
C TRP A 151 -3.95 6.53 10.25
N GLU A 152 -4.16 6.78 8.96
CA GLU A 152 -4.98 5.93 8.09
C GLU A 152 -4.35 4.55 7.85
N PHE A 153 -3.05 4.38 8.10
CA PHE A 153 -2.39 3.07 8.00
C PHE A 153 -2.98 2.04 8.98
N LEU A 154 -3.63 2.47 10.07
CA LEU A 154 -4.38 1.59 10.99
C LEU A 154 -5.74 1.17 10.43
N THR A 155 -6.22 1.84 9.38
CA THR A 155 -7.49 1.57 8.71
C THR A 155 -7.27 1.17 7.24
N PRO A 156 -6.59 0.04 6.95
CA PRO A 156 -6.22 -0.35 5.59
C PRO A 156 -7.41 -0.54 4.65
N TRP A 157 -8.61 -0.81 5.15
CA TRP A 157 -9.84 -0.92 4.35
C TRP A 157 -10.30 0.41 3.73
N LYS A 158 -9.88 1.55 4.27
CA LYS A 158 -10.13 2.88 3.69
C LYS A 158 -9.13 3.23 2.58
N LEU A 159 -7.97 2.56 2.56
CA LEU A 159 -6.91 2.81 1.61
C LEU A 159 -7.11 1.98 0.34
N THR A 160 -6.60 2.46 -0.79
CA THR A 160 -6.65 1.77 -2.08
C THR A 160 -5.26 1.62 -2.69
N GLY A 161 -5.09 0.58 -3.52
CA GLY A 161 -3.83 0.28 -4.22
C GLY A 161 -2.64 0.16 -3.27
N ASP A 162 -1.53 0.77 -3.63
CA ASP A 162 -0.25 0.59 -2.93
C ASP A 162 -0.21 1.14 -1.50
N ARG A 163 -1.07 2.12 -1.18
CA ARG A 163 -1.21 2.64 0.19
C ARG A 163 -1.82 1.58 1.11
N ARG A 164 -2.81 0.81 0.61
CA ARG A 164 -3.40 -0.32 1.35
C ARG A 164 -2.35 -1.40 1.58
N TYR A 165 -1.58 -1.77 0.56
CA TYR A 165 -0.52 -2.77 0.72
C TYR A 165 0.58 -2.31 1.67
N LEU A 166 0.91 -1.02 1.69
CA LEU A 166 1.88 -0.44 2.63
C LEU A 166 1.36 -0.53 4.06
N ALA A 167 0.11 -0.13 4.29
CA ALA A 167 -0.55 -0.24 5.58
C ALA A 167 -0.59 -1.69 6.10
N LEU A 168 -0.99 -2.63 5.24
CA LEU A 168 -1.00 -4.06 5.59
C LEU A 168 0.41 -4.59 5.89
N THR A 169 1.42 -4.18 5.13
CA THR A 169 2.84 -4.51 5.40
C THR A 169 3.27 -4.04 6.79
N VAL A 170 2.94 -2.80 7.15
CA VAL A 170 3.29 -2.26 8.48
C VAL A 170 2.55 -2.99 9.59
N ILE A 171 1.23 -3.21 9.44
CA ILE A 171 0.43 -3.95 10.43
C ILE A 171 0.99 -5.36 10.63
N SER A 172 1.36 -6.05 9.55
CA SER A 172 2.01 -7.35 9.60
C SER A 172 3.31 -7.32 10.40
N VAL A 173 4.22 -6.38 10.12
CA VAL A 173 5.48 -6.25 10.86
C VAL A 173 5.23 -5.91 12.34
N MET A 174 4.23 -5.07 12.64
CA MET A 174 3.83 -4.74 14.01
C MET A 174 3.32 -5.97 14.76
N LEU A 175 2.43 -6.76 14.16
CA LEU A 175 1.90 -7.98 14.76
C LEU A 175 3.01 -8.99 15.01
N ILE A 176 3.91 -9.20 14.04
CA ILE A 176 5.05 -10.09 14.19
C ILE A 176 5.94 -9.60 15.35
N THR A 177 6.33 -8.34 15.35
CA THR A 177 7.17 -7.75 16.42
C THR A 177 6.50 -7.92 17.78
N PHE A 178 5.20 -7.64 17.89
CA PHE A 178 4.44 -7.80 19.13
C PHE A 178 4.46 -9.25 19.63
N THR A 179 4.23 -10.24 18.75
CA THR A 179 4.26 -11.65 19.15
C THR A 179 5.63 -12.11 19.64
N TYR A 180 6.72 -11.63 19.04
CA TYR A 180 8.07 -11.94 19.48
C TYR A 180 8.50 -11.13 20.71
N GLN A 181 7.91 -9.97 20.97
CA GLN A 181 8.14 -9.28 22.23
C GLN A 181 7.41 -9.97 23.39
N LEU A 182 6.17 -10.40 23.16
CA LEU A 182 5.39 -11.16 24.13
C LEU A 182 6.06 -12.51 24.47
N ALA A 183 6.78 -13.08 23.50
CA ALA A 183 7.57 -14.30 23.67
C ALA A 183 8.62 -14.25 24.78
N LEU A 184 9.11 -13.06 25.13
CA LEU A 184 10.08 -12.90 26.22
C LEU A 184 9.43 -13.09 27.60
N PHE A 185 8.12 -12.89 27.71
CA PHE A 185 7.39 -12.93 28.99
C PHE A 185 6.52 -14.17 29.14
N VAL A 186 6.04 -14.74 28.02
CA VAL A 186 5.13 -15.89 28.01
C VAL A 186 5.77 -17.06 27.27
N ALA A 187 6.29 -18.02 28.03
CA ALA A 187 6.81 -19.26 27.48
C ALA A 187 5.70 -20.02 26.71
N SER A 188 6.08 -20.71 25.62
CA SER A 188 5.20 -21.52 24.75
C SER A 188 4.30 -20.77 23.73
N PHE A 189 4.12 -19.45 23.82
CA PHE A 189 3.28 -18.68 22.88
C PHE A 189 3.90 -18.53 21.46
N THR A 190 5.17 -18.87 21.29
CA THR A 190 6.07 -18.16 20.35
C THR A 190 6.30 -18.93 19.05
N TYR A 191 6.29 -20.26 19.13
CA TYR A 191 6.71 -21.11 18.03
C TYR A 191 5.63 -21.27 16.97
N ILE A 192 4.38 -21.35 17.41
CA ILE A 192 3.20 -21.65 16.59
C ILE A 192 2.63 -20.34 16.02
N TRP A 193 2.42 -19.34 16.86
CA TRP A 193 1.76 -18.09 16.46
C TRP A 193 2.64 -17.19 15.59
N GLY A 194 3.94 -17.09 15.88
CA GLY A 194 4.86 -16.29 15.05
C GLY A 194 4.99 -16.83 13.62
N ALA A 195 5.08 -18.15 13.46
CA ALA A 195 5.12 -18.81 12.15
C ALA A 195 3.80 -18.68 11.37
N PHE A 196 2.67 -18.76 12.07
CA PHE A 196 1.34 -18.58 11.48
C PHE A 196 1.11 -17.15 10.98
N ILE A 197 1.38 -16.15 11.84
CA ILE A 197 1.21 -14.72 11.51
C ILE A 197 2.15 -14.34 10.37
N PHE A 198 3.38 -14.83 10.37
CA PHE A 198 4.29 -14.62 9.26
C PHE A 198 3.76 -15.23 7.97
N SER A 199 3.26 -16.47 7.97
CA SER A 199 2.79 -17.12 6.75
C SER A 199 1.66 -16.33 6.09
N ILE A 200 0.72 -15.79 6.87
CA ILE A 200 -0.37 -14.93 6.35
C ILE A 200 0.17 -13.58 5.89
N SER A 201 1.01 -12.95 6.71
CA SER A 201 1.64 -11.66 6.43
C SER A 201 2.53 -11.72 5.19
N PHE A 202 3.17 -12.86 4.96
CA PHE A 202 4.09 -13.09 3.87
C PHE A 202 3.40 -12.99 2.51
N TYR A 203 2.20 -13.56 2.35
CA TYR A 203 1.46 -13.44 1.07
C TYR A 203 1.09 -11.98 0.75
N ILE A 204 0.85 -11.15 1.78
CA ILE A 204 0.63 -9.71 1.61
C ILE A 204 1.93 -9.03 1.12
N LEU A 205 3.07 -9.40 1.70
CA LEU A 205 4.40 -8.88 1.33
C LEU A 205 4.79 -9.26 -0.12
N VAL A 206 4.48 -10.49 -0.55
CA VAL A 206 4.73 -10.97 -1.92
C VAL A 206 3.86 -10.25 -2.93
N PHE A 207 2.58 -10.09 -2.65
CA PHE A 207 1.67 -9.42 -3.58
C PHE A 207 2.12 -7.98 -3.86
N ARG A 208 2.66 -7.32 -2.83
CA ARG A 208 3.29 -6.01 -2.97
C ARG A 208 4.61 -6.05 -3.77
N ALA A 209 5.48 -7.03 -3.51
CA ALA A 209 6.74 -7.19 -4.22
C ALA A 209 6.57 -7.36 -5.74
N LEU A 210 5.50 -8.05 -6.15
CA LEU A 210 5.16 -8.30 -7.54
C LEU A 210 4.36 -7.15 -8.19
N GLY A 211 3.63 -6.36 -7.40
CA GLY A 211 2.68 -5.34 -7.88
C GLY A 211 3.28 -3.95 -8.16
N HIS A 212 4.60 -3.82 -8.33
CA HIS A 212 5.32 -2.54 -8.38
C HIS A 212 4.69 -1.51 -9.34
N LYS A 213 3.94 -0.55 -8.79
CA LYS A 213 3.80 0.80 -9.35
C LYS A 213 4.24 1.77 -8.26
N ASN A 214 5.13 2.70 -8.65
CA ASN A 214 5.81 3.63 -7.75
C ASN A 214 4.87 4.31 -6.75
N ILE A 215 5.12 4.05 -5.46
CA ILE A 215 4.43 4.68 -4.33
C ILE A 215 5.01 6.08 -4.09
N ALA A 216 6.29 6.26 -4.40
CA ALA A 216 7.02 7.52 -4.29
C ALA A 216 6.48 8.62 -5.22
N ALA A 217 5.88 8.27 -6.37
CA ALA A 217 5.25 9.26 -7.25
C ALA A 217 3.93 9.86 -6.68
N LYS A 218 3.49 9.41 -5.49
CA LYS A 218 2.14 9.67 -4.95
C LYS A 218 2.12 10.26 -3.53
N SER A 219 3.26 10.63 -2.94
CA SER A 219 3.29 11.21 -1.59
C SER A 219 4.29 12.35 -1.39
N VAL A 220 4.31 13.32 -2.30
CA VAL A 220 4.46 14.73 -1.93
C VAL A 220 3.51 15.50 -2.84
N SER A 221 2.22 15.54 -2.49
CA SER A 221 1.35 16.59 -3.04
C SER A 221 1.88 17.91 -2.48
N LYS A 222 2.79 18.54 -3.22
CA LYS A 222 2.94 19.98 -3.11
C LYS A 222 1.54 20.50 -3.42
N LYS A 223 0.89 21.15 -2.46
CA LYS A 223 -0.37 21.85 -2.67
C LYS A 223 -0.11 22.73 -3.89
N ILE A 224 -0.78 22.44 -5.01
CA ILE A 224 -0.59 23.24 -6.21
C ILE A 224 -1.17 24.60 -5.84
N GLU A 225 -0.31 25.61 -5.68
CA GLU A 225 -0.75 26.97 -5.28
C GLU A 225 -1.81 27.51 -6.24
N GLU A 226 -1.82 27.02 -7.49
CA GLU A 226 -2.76 27.35 -8.57
C GLU A 226 -3.94 26.36 -8.72
N GLY A 227 -4.14 25.41 -7.80
CA GLY A 227 -5.17 24.37 -7.92
C GLY A 227 -6.59 24.87 -8.23
N PRO A 228 -7.10 25.90 -7.53
CA PRO A 228 -8.41 26.50 -7.82
C PRO A 228 -8.52 27.12 -9.22
N GLU A 229 -7.43 27.71 -9.73
CA GLU A 229 -7.41 28.35 -11.03
C GLU A 229 -7.38 27.32 -12.17
N ILE A 230 -6.62 26.25 -12.00
CA ILE A 230 -6.64 25.09 -12.90
C ILE A 230 -8.03 24.46 -12.96
N LEU A 231 -8.71 24.33 -11.81
CA LEU A 231 -10.06 23.77 -11.78
C LEU A 231 -11.07 24.67 -12.52
N LYS A 232 -10.94 25.99 -12.37
CA LYS A 232 -11.77 26.95 -13.10
C LYS A 232 -11.55 26.82 -14.60
N GLN A 233 -10.30 26.82 -15.06
CA GLN A 233 -9.96 26.63 -16.48
C GLN A 233 -10.48 25.29 -17.02
N LEU A 234 -10.39 24.21 -16.24
CA LEU A 234 -10.94 22.91 -16.60
C LEU A 234 -12.46 22.99 -16.79
N ASN A 235 -13.19 23.55 -15.82
CA ASN A 235 -14.64 23.67 -15.90
C ASN A 235 -15.08 24.52 -17.10
N ASP A 236 -14.37 25.62 -17.38
CA ASP A 236 -14.63 26.49 -18.53
C ASP A 236 -14.42 25.75 -19.85
N LEU A 237 -13.30 25.01 -19.98
CA LEU A 237 -13.00 24.17 -21.14
C LEU A 237 -14.08 23.10 -21.36
N MET A 238 -14.44 22.38 -20.29
CA MET A 238 -15.43 21.30 -20.32
C MET A 238 -16.81 21.81 -20.70
N ASN A 239 -17.20 22.99 -20.23
CA ASN A 239 -18.49 23.59 -20.55
C ASN A 239 -18.54 24.18 -21.97
N LYS A 240 -17.46 24.83 -22.42
CA LYS A 240 -17.38 25.46 -23.75
C LYS A 240 -17.35 24.44 -24.88
N GLU A 241 -16.51 23.41 -24.74
CA GLU A 241 -16.32 22.39 -25.78
C GLU A 241 -17.22 21.16 -25.59
N LYS A 242 -17.98 21.09 -24.47
CA LYS A 242 -18.85 19.97 -24.13
C LYS A 242 -18.14 18.60 -24.20
N LEU A 243 -16.85 18.57 -23.87
CA LEU A 243 -15.98 17.39 -24.01
C LEU A 243 -16.51 16.17 -23.24
N PHE A 244 -17.25 16.38 -22.16
CA PHE A 244 -17.88 15.29 -21.40
C PHE A 244 -18.83 14.43 -22.25
N LYS A 245 -19.33 14.92 -23.39
CA LYS A 245 -20.17 14.14 -24.32
C LYS A 245 -19.39 13.04 -25.04
N ASP A 246 -18.08 13.21 -25.21
CA ASP A 246 -17.24 12.18 -25.81
C ASP A 246 -17.09 10.98 -24.85
N LYS A 247 -17.46 9.80 -25.35
CA LYS A 247 -17.39 8.53 -24.61
C LYS A 247 -15.95 8.03 -24.46
N ASN A 248 -15.06 8.46 -25.34
CA ASN A 248 -13.66 8.05 -25.38
C ASN A 248 -12.73 9.02 -24.64
N LEU A 249 -13.25 10.11 -24.08
CA LEU A 249 -12.46 11.11 -23.38
C LEU A 249 -11.65 10.50 -22.24
N LYS A 250 -10.33 10.65 -22.29
CA LYS A 250 -9.40 10.25 -21.24
C LYS A 250 -8.87 11.48 -20.53
N LEU A 251 -8.39 11.26 -19.31
CA LEU A 251 -7.74 12.29 -18.51
C LEU A 251 -6.48 12.85 -19.22
N ASP A 252 -5.77 12.00 -19.97
CA ASP A 252 -4.57 12.40 -20.73
C ASP A 252 -4.93 13.43 -21.82
N ASP A 253 -6.09 13.29 -22.46
CA ASP A 253 -6.53 14.20 -23.53
C ASP A 253 -6.78 15.61 -22.99
N LEU A 254 -7.39 15.70 -21.80
CA LEU A 254 -7.64 16.97 -21.11
C LEU A 254 -6.36 17.60 -20.58
N ALA A 255 -5.47 16.79 -20.00
CA ALA A 255 -4.20 17.27 -19.51
C ALA A 255 -3.39 17.90 -20.66
N ASN A 256 -3.32 17.23 -21.81
CA ASN A 256 -2.66 17.76 -23.00
C ASN A 256 -3.31 19.05 -23.51
N LYS A 257 -4.64 19.14 -23.56
CA LYS A 257 -5.37 20.36 -23.96
C LYS A 257 -5.08 21.55 -23.04
N MET A 258 -4.83 21.30 -21.76
CA MET A 258 -4.53 22.33 -20.77
C MET A 258 -3.02 22.60 -20.62
N ASN A 259 -2.16 21.96 -21.42
CA ASN A 259 -0.70 21.98 -21.26
C ASN A 259 -0.24 21.53 -19.85
N LEU A 260 -0.96 20.57 -19.26
CA LEU A 260 -0.68 19.99 -17.96
C LEU A 260 -0.25 18.53 -18.09
N THR A 261 0.39 18.00 -17.06
CA THR A 261 0.59 16.55 -16.94
C THR A 261 -0.68 15.91 -16.39
N ARG A 262 -0.93 14.64 -16.77
CA ARG A 262 -2.03 13.83 -16.22
C ARG A 262 -2.03 13.81 -14.70
N HIS A 263 -0.85 13.78 -14.08
CA HIS A 263 -0.67 13.74 -12.63
C HIS A 263 -1.24 15.00 -11.98
N VAL A 264 -0.85 16.19 -12.48
CA VAL A 264 -1.33 17.49 -11.99
C VAL A 264 -2.84 17.57 -12.08
N LEU A 265 -3.43 17.25 -13.24
CA LEU A 265 -4.88 17.32 -13.42
C LEU A 265 -5.64 16.31 -12.54
N SER A 266 -5.10 15.10 -12.37
CA SER A 266 -5.67 14.11 -11.44
C SER A 266 -5.61 14.59 -10.00
N GLN A 267 -4.52 15.26 -9.61
CA GLN A 267 -4.34 15.75 -8.25
C GLN A 267 -5.35 16.88 -7.95
N VAL A 268 -5.47 17.87 -8.85
CA VAL A 268 -6.43 18.98 -8.70
C VAL A 268 -7.87 18.47 -8.57
N LEU A 269 -8.28 17.52 -9.42
CA LEU A 269 -9.63 16.93 -9.34
C LEU A 269 -9.89 16.21 -8.01
N ASN A 270 -8.90 15.44 -7.53
CA ASN A 270 -9.03 14.68 -6.29
C ASN A 270 -8.99 15.57 -5.03
N GLU A 271 -8.16 16.63 -5.03
CA GLU A 271 -7.99 17.52 -3.87
C GLU A 271 -9.13 18.52 -3.70
N THR A 272 -9.71 18.98 -4.81
CA THR A 272 -10.65 20.12 -4.80
C THR A 272 -12.11 19.68 -4.83
N GLU A 273 -12.43 18.62 -5.60
CA GLU A 273 -13.81 18.13 -5.73
C GLU A 273 -14.04 16.83 -4.93
N ALA A 274 -12.99 16.20 -4.38
CA ALA A 274 -13.02 14.83 -3.82
C ALA A 274 -13.59 13.78 -4.81
N LEU A 275 -13.57 14.09 -6.11
CA LEU A 275 -14.12 13.28 -7.18
C LEU A 275 -12.98 12.83 -8.10
N GLY A 276 -12.85 11.51 -8.28
CA GLY A 276 -12.01 10.99 -9.37
C GLY A 276 -12.54 11.42 -10.74
N PHE A 277 -11.68 11.46 -11.76
CA PHE A 277 -12.00 11.89 -13.13
C PHE A 277 -13.32 11.30 -13.68
N ALA A 278 -13.54 9.99 -13.51
CA ALA A 278 -14.76 9.35 -13.99
C ALA A 278 -16.04 9.90 -13.32
N ASN A 279 -15.96 10.24 -12.02
CA ASN A 279 -17.10 10.81 -11.30
C ASN A 279 -17.31 12.28 -11.66
N TYR A 280 -16.23 13.03 -11.90
CA TYR A 280 -16.30 14.39 -12.42
C TYR A 280 -17.04 14.44 -13.78
N ILE A 281 -16.69 13.56 -14.72
CA ILE A 281 -17.40 13.45 -16.01
C ILE A 281 -18.87 13.08 -15.79
N LYS A 282 -19.15 12.07 -14.95
CA LYS A 282 -20.53 11.65 -14.66
C LYS A 282 -21.40 12.80 -14.12
N LYS A 283 -20.85 13.64 -13.23
CA LYS A 283 -21.52 14.82 -12.69
C LYS A 283 -21.89 15.80 -13.80
N LEU A 284 -20.94 16.16 -14.67
CA LEU A 284 -21.20 17.04 -15.82
C LEU A 284 -22.26 16.48 -16.77
N ARG A 285 -22.22 15.17 -17.05
CA ARG A 285 -23.24 14.52 -17.89
C ARG A 285 -24.64 14.56 -17.24
N VAL A 286 -24.73 14.40 -15.92
CA VAL A 286 -26.02 14.54 -15.21
C VAL A 286 -26.54 15.98 -15.27
N GLU A 287 -25.67 16.98 -15.08
CA GLU A 287 -26.06 18.39 -15.22
C GLU A 287 -26.55 18.71 -16.64
N GLU A 288 -25.87 18.23 -17.68
CA GLU A 288 -26.34 18.37 -19.07
C GLU A 288 -27.69 17.67 -19.27
N ALA A 289 -27.87 16.46 -18.72
CA ALA A 289 -29.14 15.75 -18.83
C ALA A 289 -30.29 16.52 -18.18
N LYS A 290 -30.07 17.17 -17.04
CA LYS A 290 -31.07 18.04 -16.40
C LYS A 290 -31.44 19.22 -17.30
N MET A 291 -30.44 19.88 -17.91
CA MET A 291 -30.68 20.98 -18.84
C MET A 291 -31.47 20.52 -20.06
N LEU A 292 -31.11 19.38 -20.65
CA LEU A 292 -31.83 18.79 -21.79
C LEU A 292 -33.27 18.40 -21.43
N MET A 293 -33.54 17.95 -20.21
CA MET A 293 -34.92 17.68 -19.76
C MET A 293 -35.79 18.93 -19.69
N LEU A 294 -35.19 20.09 -19.40
CA LEU A 294 -35.89 21.38 -19.35
C LEU A 294 -36.12 21.96 -20.75
N THR A 295 -35.12 21.88 -21.63
CA THR A 295 -35.18 22.51 -22.97
C THR A 295 -35.84 21.63 -24.03
N ASN A 296 -35.83 20.30 -23.84
CA ASN A 296 -36.32 19.33 -24.83
C ASN A 296 -37.37 18.39 -24.21
N SER A 297 -38.53 18.93 -23.85
CA SER A 297 -39.62 18.20 -23.20
C SER A 297 -40.07 16.94 -23.98
N HIS A 298 -40.01 16.99 -25.31
CA HIS A 298 -40.42 15.89 -26.22
C HIS A 298 -39.41 14.75 -26.32
N MET A 299 -38.14 14.94 -25.92
CA MET A 299 -37.12 13.89 -26.04
C MET A 299 -37.33 12.78 -25.00
N SER A 300 -37.16 11.53 -25.42
CA SER A 300 -37.21 10.38 -24.51
C SER A 300 -36.05 10.45 -23.50
N LEU A 301 -36.25 9.93 -22.29
CA LEU A 301 -35.19 9.91 -21.27
C LEU A 301 -33.93 9.15 -21.73
N GLU A 302 -34.12 8.17 -22.60
CA GLU A 302 -33.03 7.43 -23.22
C GLU A 302 -32.24 8.30 -24.22
N GLY A 303 -32.94 9.05 -25.08
CA GLY A 303 -32.32 10.02 -25.97
C GLY A 303 -31.55 11.10 -25.21
N ILE A 304 -32.14 11.62 -24.12
CA ILE A 304 -31.49 12.60 -23.23
C ILE A 304 -30.19 12.02 -22.63
N GLY A 305 -30.22 10.76 -22.18
CA GLY A 305 -29.02 10.09 -21.68
C GLY A 305 -27.93 9.97 -22.74
N TYR A 306 -28.28 9.61 -23.98
CA TYR A 306 -27.31 9.54 -25.07
C TYR A 306 -26.73 10.89 -25.45
N GLU A 307 -27.57 11.93 -25.56
CA GLU A 307 -27.16 13.32 -25.85
C GLU A 307 -26.28 13.94 -24.75
N ALA A 308 -26.49 13.50 -23.51
CA ALA A 308 -25.63 13.86 -22.38
C ALA A 308 -24.29 13.09 -22.37
N GLY A 309 -24.06 12.15 -23.29
CA GLY A 309 -22.81 11.40 -23.42
C GLY A 309 -22.77 10.04 -22.72
N PHE A 310 -23.91 9.51 -22.23
CA PHE A 310 -23.94 8.17 -21.66
C PHE A 310 -23.86 7.08 -22.74
N GLY A 311 -23.17 5.98 -22.41
CA GLY A 311 -23.01 4.82 -23.30
C GLY A 311 -24.22 3.88 -23.32
N SER A 312 -25.03 3.91 -22.26
CA SER A 312 -26.19 3.03 -22.10
C SER A 312 -27.26 3.67 -21.20
N LYS A 313 -28.51 3.23 -21.40
CA LYS A 313 -29.66 3.60 -20.57
C LYS A 313 -29.47 3.23 -19.10
N SER A 314 -29.01 1.99 -18.83
CA SER A 314 -28.77 1.53 -17.46
C SER A 314 -27.74 2.38 -16.73
N GLY A 315 -26.61 2.68 -17.39
CA GLY A 315 -25.55 3.51 -16.82
C GLY A 315 -26.00 4.95 -16.55
N PHE A 316 -26.84 5.52 -17.42
CA PHE A 316 -27.47 6.82 -17.20
C PHE A 316 -28.38 6.80 -15.97
N PHE A 317 -29.34 5.87 -15.92
CA PHE A 317 -30.35 5.82 -14.85
C PHE A 317 -29.73 5.59 -13.48
N GLU A 318 -28.74 4.68 -13.39
CA GLU A 318 -28.02 4.40 -12.16
C GLU A 318 -27.21 5.62 -11.70
N THR A 319 -26.43 6.23 -12.61
CA THR A 319 -25.61 7.40 -12.28
C THR A 319 -26.48 8.58 -11.83
N PHE A 320 -27.58 8.84 -12.53
CA PHE A 320 -28.49 9.93 -12.19
C PHE A 320 -29.14 9.69 -10.82
N LYS A 321 -29.61 8.46 -10.54
CA LYS A 321 -30.17 8.11 -9.24
C LYS A 321 -29.15 8.25 -8.11
N ASN A 322 -27.90 7.87 -8.34
CA ASN A 322 -26.84 7.98 -7.34
C ASN A 322 -26.49 9.43 -7.02
N ILE A 323 -26.58 10.34 -7.99
CA ILE A 323 -26.25 11.77 -7.81
C ILE A 323 -27.45 12.55 -7.26
N GLU A 324 -28.65 12.34 -7.82
CA GLU A 324 -29.86 13.13 -7.50
C GLU A 324 -30.78 12.47 -6.47
N SER A 325 -30.44 11.27 -6.00
CA SER A 325 -31.28 10.45 -5.09
C SER A 325 -32.68 10.13 -5.62
N CYS A 326 -32.94 10.35 -6.91
CA CYS A 326 -34.21 10.03 -7.59
C CYS A 326 -33.95 9.64 -9.04
N THR A 327 -34.88 8.93 -9.67
CA THR A 327 -34.71 8.49 -11.06
C THR A 327 -34.89 9.66 -12.05
N PRO A 328 -34.28 9.60 -13.25
CA PRO A 328 -34.50 10.60 -14.30
C PRO A 328 -35.98 10.88 -14.58
N ALA A 329 -36.83 9.85 -14.55
CA ALA A 329 -38.26 9.98 -14.76
C ALA A 329 -38.97 10.75 -13.63
N GLN A 330 -38.62 10.46 -12.39
CA GLN A 330 -39.12 11.18 -11.22
C GLN A 330 -38.68 12.64 -11.25
N TYR A 331 -37.41 12.89 -11.61
CA TYR A 331 -36.87 14.24 -11.75
C TYR A 331 -37.61 15.02 -12.85
N LYS A 332 -37.73 14.45 -14.07
CA LYS A 332 -38.44 15.08 -15.21
C LYS A 332 -39.90 15.42 -14.86
N LYS A 333 -40.60 14.55 -14.13
CA LYS A 333 -41.98 14.80 -13.66
C LYS A 333 -42.07 15.91 -12.60
N LYS A 334 -41.02 16.12 -11.80
CA LYS A 334 -40.96 17.18 -10.79
C LYS A 334 -40.74 18.56 -11.41
N ILE A 335 -39.95 18.63 -12.49
CA ILE A 335 -39.58 19.90 -13.15
C ILE A 335 -40.57 20.34 -14.23
N LEU A 336 -41.32 19.42 -14.84
CA LEU A 336 -42.37 19.76 -15.81
C LEU A 336 -43.69 19.99 -15.07
N PRO A 337 -44.37 21.14 -15.25
CA PRO A 337 -45.68 21.36 -14.66
C PRO A 337 -46.67 20.29 -15.14
N LYS A 338 -47.56 19.85 -14.24
CA LYS A 338 -48.67 18.96 -14.61
C LYS A 338 -49.53 19.68 -15.64
N ILE A 339 -49.40 19.34 -16.92
CA ILE A 339 -50.45 19.60 -17.89
C ILE A 339 -51.55 18.60 -17.53
N GLY A 340 -52.57 19.08 -16.82
CA GLY A 340 -53.79 18.30 -16.54
C GLY A 340 -54.55 18.04 -17.84
N PRO A 341 -55.35 16.96 -17.91
CA PRO A 341 -56.24 16.75 -19.04
C PRO A 341 -57.40 17.75 -18.92
N ASP A 342 -57.60 18.55 -19.97
CA ASP A 342 -58.91 19.16 -20.27
C ASP A 342 -59.83 18.10 -20.91
#